data_AF-A0A535XXR9-F1
#
_entry.id   AF-A0A535XXR9-F1
#
_cell.length_a   1.000
_cell.length_b   1.000
_cell.length_c   1.000
_cell.angle_alpha   90.00
_cell.angle_beta   90.00
_cell.angle_gamma   90.00
#
_symmetry.space_group_name_H-M   'P 1'
#
loop_
_entity.id
_entity.type
_entity.pdbx_description
1 polymer ?
#
loop_
_entity_poly.entity_id
_entity_poly.type
_entity_poly.pdbx_seq_one_letter_code
_entity_poly.pdbx_strand_id
1 'polypeptide(L)'
;MLAGDAGAGTALAMRLVVRAAEVLGASRLIPISRAHVDACLYHGEATLDFATRLAEGDTHVAVPTSLNVGLVDLLHPELWRGDAGEA
;
A
#
# COMPACT_ATOMS: atom_id res chain seq x y z
N MET A 1 -12.04 7.68 10.26
CA MET A 1 -10.93 6.77 9.88
C MET A 1 -10.48 5.89 11.03
N LEU A 2 -9.86 6.41 12.11
CA LEU A 2 -9.45 5.59 13.27
C LEU A 2 -10.62 4.87 13.96
N ALA A 3 -11.76 5.55 14.09
CA ALA A 3 -12.95 5.02 14.74
C ALA A 3 -13.69 3.92 13.95
N GLY A 4 -13.25 3.61 12.72
CA GLY A 4 -13.88 2.58 11.88
C GLY A 4 -14.98 3.06 10.95
N ASP A 5 -15.41 4.31 11.03
CA ASP A 5 -16.52 4.85 10.20
C ASP A 5 -16.27 4.77 8.68
N ALA A 6 -15.00 4.62 8.28
CA ALA A 6 -14.58 4.51 6.88
C ALA A 6 -14.18 3.07 6.50
N GLY A 7 -14.63 2.07 7.26
CA GLY A 7 -14.29 0.66 7.07
C GLY A 7 -13.12 0.17 7.93
N ALA A 8 -13.09 -1.14 8.15
CA ALA A 8 -12.11 -1.80 9.01
C ALA A 8 -10.68 -1.73 8.44
N GLY A 9 -10.55 -1.86 7.12
CA GLY A 9 -9.28 -1.71 6.40
C GLY A 9 -8.68 -0.31 6.53
N THR A 10 -9.48 0.73 6.27
CA THR A 10 -9.09 2.13 6.49
C THR A 10 -8.70 2.41 7.93
N ALA A 11 -9.41 1.84 8.90
CA ALA A 11 -9.05 1.99 10.31
C ALA A 11 -7.71 1.32 10.63
N LEU A 12 -7.42 0.15 10.05
CA LEU A 12 -6.11 -0.50 10.18
C LEU A 12 -5.00 0.34 9.57
N ALA A 13 -5.17 0.80 8.33
CA ALA A 13 -4.20 1.67 7.65
C ALA A 13 -3.90 2.93 8.48
N MET A 14 -4.95 3.59 9.00
CA MET A 14 -4.76 4.79 9.82
C MET A 14 -4.07 4.50 11.15
N ARG A 15 -4.33 3.34 11.79
CA ARG A 15 -3.57 2.92 12.98
C ARG A 15 -2.09 2.78 12.69
N LEU A 16 -1.72 2.18 11.55
CA LEU A 16 -0.32 2.03 11.14
C LEU A 16 0.36 3.39 10.93
N VAL A 17 -0.32 4.32 10.24
CA VAL A 17 0.19 5.70 10.03
C VAL A 17 0.41 6.42 11.36
N VAL A 18 -0.53 6.33 12.29
CA VAL A 18 -0.41 6.97 13.61
C VAL A 18 0.74 6.36 14.41
N ARG A 19 0.89 5.03 14.43
CA ARG A 19 2.02 4.38 15.10
C ARG A 19 3.37 4.77 14.50
N ALA A 20 3.46 4.87 13.18
CA ALA A 20 4.67 5.36 12.52
C ALA A 20 4.98 6.82 12.91
N ALA A 21 3.96 7.69 12.94
CA ALA A 21 4.09 9.08 13.39
C ALA A 21 4.58 9.18 14.85
N GLU A 22 4.04 8.36 15.74
CA GLU A 22 4.48 8.29 17.15
C GLU A 22 5.95 7.85 17.27
N VAL A 23 6.37 6.82 16.54
CA VAL A 23 7.76 6.35 16.51
C VAL A 23 8.71 7.43 16.01
N LEU A 24 8.26 8.23 15.04
CA LEU A 24 9.04 9.34 14.48
C LEU A 24 8.95 10.63 15.31
N GLY A 25 8.16 10.65 16.39
CA GLY A 25 7.95 11.85 17.21
C GLY A 25 7.16 12.96 16.51
N ALA A 26 6.37 12.62 15.50
CA ALA A 26 5.56 13.59 14.76
C ALA A 26 4.34 14.03 15.59
N SER A 27 4.18 15.34 15.75
CA SER A 27 3.06 15.94 16.50
C SER A 27 1.78 16.11 15.68
N ARG A 28 1.88 16.01 14.35
CA ARG A 28 0.75 16.07 13.43
C ARG A 28 1.05 15.36 12.12
N LEU A 29 -0.01 14.88 11.49
CA LEU A 29 0.03 14.42 10.11
C LEU A 29 -0.18 15.61 9.17
N ILE A 30 0.44 15.56 8.00
CA ILE A 30 0.30 16.59 6.95
C ILE A 30 -0.56 16.00 5.83
N PRO A 31 -1.59 16.72 5.35
CA PRO A 31 -2.40 16.25 4.23
C PRO A 31 -1.55 16.19 2.96
N ILE A 32 -1.76 15.13 2.18
CA ILE A 32 -1.13 14.91 0.88
C ILE A 32 -2.18 14.87 -0.22
N SER A 33 -1.80 15.19 -1.45
CA SER A 33 -2.68 15.11 -2.63
C SER A 33 -2.37 13.91 -3.54
N ARG A 34 -1.20 13.29 -3.37
CA ARG A 34 -0.75 12.09 -4.09
C ARG A 34 0.19 11.28 -3.21
N ALA A 35 0.27 9.98 -3.46
CA ALA A 35 1.21 9.07 -2.80
C ALA A 35 1.98 8.23 -3.84
N HIS A 36 3.16 7.77 -3.44
CA HIS A 36 3.92 6.76 -4.16
C HIS A 36 4.25 5.64 -3.18
N VAL A 37 3.90 4.40 -3.51
CA VAL A 37 4.26 3.23 -2.73
C VAL A 37 5.52 2.62 -3.33
N ASP A 38 6.61 2.68 -2.58
CA ASP A 38 7.89 2.06 -2.95
C ASP A 38 8.03 0.69 -2.26
N ALA A 39 8.93 -0.14 -2.79
CA ALA A 39 9.17 -1.51 -2.34
C ALA A 39 7.90 -2.39 -2.30
N CYS A 40 7.02 -2.28 -3.32
CA CYS A 40 5.88 -3.19 -3.52
C CYS A 40 6.31 -4.59 -3.99
N LEU A 41 7.30 -5.17 -3.33
CA LEU A 41 7.93 -6.43 -3.71
C LEU A 41 7.60 -7.51 -2.68
N TYR A 42 7.63 -8.77 -3.11
CA TYR A 42 7.58 -9.88 -2.18
C TYR A 42 8.87 -9.94 -1.34
N HIS A 43 8.75 -9.63 -0.05
CA HIS A 43 9.84 -9.69 0.93
C HIS A 43 9.64 -10.82 1.97
N GLY A 44 8.81 -11.81 1.63
CA GLY A 44 8.47 -12.93 2.51
C GLY A 44 7.04 -12.87 3.05
N GLU A 45 6.67 -13.91 3.79
CA GLU A 45 5.31 -14.16 4.29
C GLU A 45 4.74 -12.96 5.05
N ALA A 46 5.53 -12.31 5.91
CA ALA A 46 5.07 -11.14 6.66
C ALA A 46 4.59 -9.97 5.77
N THR A 47 5.26 -9.73 4.63
CA THR A 47 4.82 -8.69 3.69
C THR A 47 3.59 -9.09 2.90
N LEU A 48 3.45 -10.39 2.61
CA LEU A 48 2.25 -10.94 1.97
C LEU A 48 1.04 -10.87 2.92
N ASP A 49 1.22 -11.23 4.19
CA ASP A 49 0.19 -11.14 5.23
C ASP A 49 -0.28 -9.70 5.41
N PHE A 50 0.66 -8.75 5.43
CA PHE A 50 0.35 -7.33 5.50
C PHE A 50 -0.53 -6.87 4.33
N ALA A 51 -0.11 -7.18 3.09
CA ALA A 51 -0.84 -6.79 1.89
C ALA A 51 -2.22 -7.48 1.84
N THR A 52 -2.26 -8.78 2.15
CA THR A 52 -3.49 -9.59 2.19
C THR A 52 -4.47 -9.04 3.22
N ARG A 53 -3.98 -8.69 4.41
CA ARG A 53 -4.83 -8.15 5.48
C ARG A 53 -5.48 -6.82 5.12
N LEU A 54 -4.77 -5.97 4.37
CA LEU A 54 -5.32 -4.73 3.84
C LEU A 54 -6.35 -5.01 2.73
N ALA A 55 -6.07 -5.93 1.81
CA ALA A 55 -6.97 -6.30 0.73
C ALA A 55 -8.28 -6.93 1.25
N GLU A 56 -8.21 -7.87 2.20
CA GLU A 56 -9.37 -8.48 2.87
C GLU A 56 -10.22 -7.47 3.63
N GLY A 57 -9.60 -6.38 4.08
CA GLY A 57 -10.28 -5.31 4.81
C GLY A 57 -11.06 -4.32 3.94
N ASP A 58 -11.18 -4.59 2.63
CA ASP A 58 -11.73 -3.69 1.61
C ASP A 58 -11.09 -2.29 1.68
N THR A 59 -9.76 -2.27 1.82
CA THR A 59 -9.00 -1.02 1.94
C THR A 59 -8.77 -0.40 0.57
N HIS A 60 -9.08 0.88 0.43
CA HIS A 60 -8.85 1.64 -0.80
C HIS A 60 -7.79 2.74 -0.58
N VAL A 61 -7.08 3.09 -1.66
CA VAL A 61 -6.19 4.26 -1.65
C VAL A 61 -7.00 5.54 -1.50
N ALA A 62 -6.60 6.42 -0.58
CA ALA A 62 -7.34 7.65 -0.27
C ALA A 62 -7.02 8.84 -1.21
N VAL A 63 -5.90 8.76 -1.93
CA VAL A 63 -5.45 9.75 -2.91
C VAL A 63 -4.90 9.02 -4.15
N PRO A 64 -4.80 9.67 -5.32
CA PRO A 64 -4.11 9.09 -6.46
C PRO A 64 -2.73 8.58 -6.07
N THR A 65 -2.53 7.28 -6.26
CA THR A 65 -1.35 6.55 -5.76
C THR A 65 -0.69 5.84 -6.91
N SER A 66 0.60 6.09 -7.12
CA SER A 66 1.45 5.25 -7.97
C SER A 66 2.19 4.24 -7.10
N LEU A 67 2.71 3.20 -7.72
CA LEU A 67 3.63 2.26 -7.08
C LEU A 67 4.89 2.12 -7.93
N ASN A 68 6.00 1.74 -7.30
CA ASN A 68 7.15 1.23 -8.02
C ASN A 68 6.80 -0.14 -8.61
N VAL A 69 7.37 -0.51 -9.77
CA VAL A 69 7.16 -1.84 -10.35
C VAL A 69 7.63 -2.91 -9.34
N GLY A 70 6.67 -3.71 -8.88
CA GLY A 70 6.90 -4.94 -8.14
C GLY A 70 6.85 -6.12 -9.12
N LEU A 71 7.99 -6.46 -9.71
CA LEU A 71 8.18 -7.50 -10.74
C LEU A 71 7.46 -8.85 -10.34
N VAL A 72 6.91 -9.75 -11.19
CA VAL A 72 7.26 -10.10 -12.60
C VAL A 72 6.60 -11.39 -13.13
N ASP A 73 6.77 -11.65 -14.43
CA ASP A 73 6.64 -12.97 -15.09
C ASP A 73 7.97 -13.77 -15.07
N LEU A 74 8.03 -14.89 -14.33
CA LEU A 74 9.29 -15.47 -13.83
C LEU A 74 9.95 -16.57 -14.67
N LEU A 75 9.31 -17.06 -15.73
CA LEU A 75 9.84 -18.16 -16.53
C LEU A 75 9.85 -17.84 -18.03
N HIS A 76 9.11 -16.82 -18.46
CA HIS A 76 8.82 -16.53 -19.86
C HIS A 76 8.97 -15.02 -20.15
N PRO A 77 10.20 -14.53 -20.16
CA PRO A 77 10.51 -13.10 -20.25
C PRO A 77 10.06 -12.43 -21.56
N GLU A 78 9.70 -13.18 -22.61
CA GLU A 78 9.26 -12.67 -23.91
C GLU A 78 7.78 -12.22 -23.95
N LEU A 79 7.02 -12.45 -22.87
CA LEU A 79 5.56 -12.31 -22.79
C LEU A 79 5.05 -11.08 -22.06
N TRP A 80 5.92 -10.19 -21.58
CA TRP A 80 5.48 -8.90 -21.08
C TRP A 80 4.60 -8.18 -22.12
N ARG A 81 3.30 -8.04 -21.81
CA ARG A 81 2.23 -7.60 -22.73
C ARG A 81 1.12 -6.76 -22.08
N GLY A 82 1.38 -6.09 -20.95
CA GLY A 82 0.62 -4.85 -20.72
C GLY A 82 0.78 -3.95 -21.96
N ASP A 83 -0.08 -2.94 -22.23
CA ASP A 83 0.39 -1.91 -23.17
C ASP A 83 1.71 -1.35 -22.59
N ALA A 84 2.56 -0.72 -23.39
CA ALA A 84 3.84 -0.19 -22.89
C ALA A 84 3.71 0.73 -21.63
N GLY A 85 2.48 1.09 -21.23
CA GLY A 85 2.13 1.82 -20.01
C GLY A 85 1.38 1.08 -18.90
N GLU A 86 1.21 -0.25 -18.89
CA GLU A 86 0.35 -0.92 -17.87
C GLU A 86 0.94 -2.07 -17.07
N ALA A 87 2.24 -2.31 -17.15
CA ALA A 87 2.84 -3.35 -16.32
C ALA A 87 4.00 -2.81 -15.48
#